data_AF-A0A267MCQ9-F1
#
_entry.id   AF-A0A267MCQ9-F1
#
_cell.length_a   1.000
_cell.length_b   1.000
_cell.length_c   1.000
_cell.angle_alpha   90.00
_cell.angle_beta   90.00
_cell.angle_gamma   90.00
#
_symmetry.space_group_name_H-M   'P 1'
#
loop_
_entity.id
_entity.type
_entity.pdbx_description
1 polymer ?
#
loop_
_entity_poly.entity_id
_entity_poly.type
_entity_poly.pdbx_seq_one_letter_code
_entity_poly.pdbx_strand_id
1 'polypeptide(L)'
;MSNFVDNVKTLLKRTIAYVFQPKEKKMANEVERIREKYEKYDKVRLNNFLIGYKSQVKQLQLVFISIFTFIGISAVFFRTLLGYFGQQTFYWFNLLLISGTSMSASAIAKLTSDDIRMLLLVDSIFVVAILIVFIFVLLILIEKIKLKQLKILILEDCIKKLNKE
;
A
#
# COMPACT_ATOMS: atom_id res chain seq x y z
N MET A 1 3.44 -46.68 -3.37
CA MET A 1 4.33 -45.49 -3.49
C MET A 1 4.15 -44.72 -4.81
N SER A 2 3.84 -45.37 -5.95
CA SER A 2 3.64 -44.69 -7.25
C SER A 2 2.53 -43.63 -7.25
N ASN A 3 1.37 -43.92 -6.65
CA ASN A 3 0.22 -43.00 -6.65
C ASN A 3 0.48 -41.65 -5.95
N PHE A 4 1.41 -41.59 -4.99
CA PHE A 4 1.74 -40.35 -4.30
C PHE A 4 2.61 -39.44 -5.17
N VAL A 5 3.61 -40.02 -5.84
CA VAL A 5 4.51 -39.29 -6.75
C VAL A 5 3.73 -38.76 -7.94
N ASP A 6 2.81 -39.55 -8.50
CA ASP A 6 1.97 -39.12 -9.62
C ASP A 6 0.97 -38.03 -9.21
N ASN A 7 0.37 -38.11 -8.01
CA ASN A 7 -0.48 -37.05 -7.49
C ASN A 7 0.28 -35.75 -7.23
N VAL A 8 1.46 -35.82 -6.62
CA VAL A 8 2.32 -34.64 -6.37
C VAL A 8 2.76 -34.00 -7.68
N LYS A 9 3.17 -34.81 -8.67
CA LYS A 9 3.55 -34.33 -10.01
C LYS A 9 2.38 -33.66 -10.74
N THR A 10 1.17 -34.20 -10.60
CA THR A 10 -0.05 -33.63 -11.19
C THR A 10 -0.43 -32.32 -10.51
N LEU A 11 -0.32 -32.27 -9.18
CA LEU A 11 -0.61 -31.07 -8.38
C LEU A 11 0.40 -29.96 -8.69
N LEU A 12 1.69 -30.28 -8.78
CA LEU A 12 2.74 -29.37 -9.23
C LEU A 12 2.50 -28.85 -10.64
N LYS A 13 2.16 -29.72 -11.61
CA LYS A 13 1.79 -29.28 -12.96
C LYS A 13 0.62 -28.31 -12.97
N ARG A 14 -0.42 -28.58 -12.16
CA ARG A 14 -1.59 -27.69 -12.03
C ARG A 14 -1.22 -26.37 -11.37
N THR A 15 -0.40 -26.40 -10.32
CA THR A 15 0.07 -25.19 -9.63
C THR A 15 0.98 -24.36 -10.53
N ILE A 16 1.89 -24.97 -11.28
CA ILE A 16 2.75 -24.27 -12.26
C ILE A 16 1.88 -23.68 -13.37
N ALA A 17 0.98 -24.46 -13.96
CA ALA A 17 0.06 -23.94 -14.97
C ALA A 17 -0.80 -22.78 -14.44
N TYR A 18 -1.22 -22.84 -13.17
CA TYR A 18 -1.95 -21.75 -12.53
C TYR A 18 -1.04 -20.55 -12.25
N VAL A 19 0.17 -20.72 -11.73
CA VAL A 19 1.10 -19.63 -11.41
C VAL A 19 1.56 -18.91 -12.69
N PHE A 20 1.85 -19.65 -13.76
CA PHE A 20 2.32 -19.13 -15.04
C PHE A 20 1.21 -18.83 -16.05
N GLN A 21 -0.06 -18.96 -15.67
CA GLN A 21 -1.17 -18.53 -16.53
C GLN A 21 -1.07 -17.01 -16.83
N PRO A 22 -1.31 -16.59 -18.08
CA PRO A 22 -1.37 -15.18 -18.43
C PRO A 22 -2.33 -14.44 -17.49
N LYS A 23 -1.96 -13.23 -17.04
CA LYS A 23 -2.78 -12.43 -16.11
C LYS A 23 -4.24 -12.31 -16.59
N GLU A 24 -4.45 -12.20 -17.90
CA GLU A 24 -5.76 -12.12 -18.55
C GLU A 24 -6.60 -13.40 -18.35
N LYS A 25 -5.99 -14.58 -18.50
CA LYS A 25 -6.69 -15.87 -18.27
C LYS A 25 -7.04 -16.07 -16.80
N LYS A 26 -6.17 -15.65 -15.87
CA LYS A 26 -6.48 -15.67 -14.44
C LYS A 26 -7.68 -14.79 -14.12
N MET A 27 -7.68 -13.57 -14.66
CA MET A 27 -8.74 -12.60 -14.46
C MET A 27 -10.06 -13.07 -15.06
N ALA A 28 -10.05 -13.67 -16.26
CA ALA A 28 -11.24 -14.26 -16.88
C ALA A 28 -11.85 -15.38 -16.02
N ASN A 29 -11.02 -16.33 -15.54
CA ASN A 29 -11.47 -17.43 -14.68
C ASN A 29 -12.02 -16.93 -13.32
N GLU A 30 -11.51 -15.81 -12.83
CA GLU A 30 -11.98 -15.19 -11.59
C GLU A 30 -13.30 -14.44 -11.78
N VAL A 31 -13.44 -13.71 -12.91
CA VAL A 31 -14.69 -13.09 -13.34
C VAL A 31 -15.79 -14.12 -13.49
N GLU A 32 -15.50 -15.25 -14.14
CA GLU A 32 -16.47 -16.32 -14.37
C GLU A 32 -16.96 -16.95 -13.06
N ARG A 33 -16.05 -17.28 -12.15
CA ARG A 33 -16.42 -17.77 -10.80
C ARG A 33 -17.28 -16.78 -10.01
N ILE A 34 -16.98 -15.49 -10.11
CA ILE A 34 -17.76 -14.45 -9.42
C ILE A 34 -19.13 -14.30 -10.08
N ARG A 35 -19.21 -14.38 -11.42
CA ARG A 35 -20.46 -14.34 -12.18
C ARG A 35 -21.37 -15.51 -11.83
N GLU A 36 -20.86 -16.75 -11.87
CA GLU A 36 -21.62 -17.95 -11.49
C GLU A 36 -22.18 -17.87 -10.07
N LYS A 37 -21.46 -17.22 -9.16
CA LYS A 37 -21.94 -16.99 -7.80
C LYS A 37 -23.09 -15.99 -7.76
N TYR A 38 -23.01 -14.91 -8.54
CA TYR A 38 -24.01 -13.86 -8.54
C TYR A 38 -25.26 -14.19 -9.37
N GLU A 39 -25.14 -14.95 -10.45
CA GLU A 39 -26.30 -15.40 -11.26
C GLU A 39 -27.29 -16.27 -10.46
N LYS A 40 -26.88 -16.84 -9.32
CA LYS A 40 -27.75 -17.61 -8.40
C LYS A 40 -28.64 -16.75 -7.49
N TYR A 41 -28.49 -15.43 -7.48
CA TYR A 41 -29.22 -14.55 -6.58
C TYR A 41 -30.31 -13.76 -7.29
N ASP A 42 -31.41 -13.52 -6.57
CA ASP A 42 -32.50 -12.68 -7.05
C ASP A 42 -32.06 -11.23 -7.23
N LYS A 43 -32.75 -10.53 -8.13
CA LYS A 43 -32.52 -9.11 -8.47
C LYS A 43 -32.46 -8.18 -7.25
N VAL A 44 -33.28 -8.41 -6.22
CA VAL A 44 -33.27 -7.62 -4.98
C VAL A 44 -31.96 -7.81 -4.20
N ARG A 45 -31.48 -9.06 -4.08
CA ARG A 45 -30.20 -9.34 -3.42
C ARG A 45 -29.03 -8.77 -4.22
N LEU A 46 -29.06 -8.87 -5.55
CA LEU A 46 -28.04 -8.30 -6.42
C LEU A 46 -27.96 -6.77 -6.29
N ASN A 47 -29.11 -6.08 -6.26
CA ASN A 47 -29.16 -4.64 -6.03
C ASN A 47 -28.61 -4.25 -4.65
N ASN A 48 -28.95 -5.00 -3.60
CA ASN A 48 -28.40 -4.76 -2.25
C ASN A 48 -26.88 -4.94 -2.21
N PHE A 49 -26.35 -5.98 -2.86
CA PHE A 49 -24.90 -6.16 -2.99
C PHE A 49 -24.25 -5.02 -3.76
N LEU A 50 -24.87 -4.59 -4.86
CA LEU A 50 -24.36 -3.49 -5.69
C LEU A 50 -24.29 -2.18 -4.91
N ILE A 51 -25.33 -1.82 -4.15
CA ILE A 51 -25.33 -0.64 -3.27
C ILE A 51 -24.22 -0.76 -2.22
N GLY A 52 -24.11 -1.93 -1.58
CA GLY A 52 -23.07 -2.20 -0.58
C GLY A 52 -21.66 -2.03 -1.15
N TYR A 53 -21.37 -2.62 -2.31
CA TYR A 53 -20.06 -2.48 -2.95
C TYR A 53 -19.79 -1.06 -3.44
N LYS A 54 -20.77 -0.35 -4.01
CA LYS A 54 -20.62 1.06 -4.41
C LYS A 54 -20.29 1.95 -3.21
N SER A 55 -20.98 1.76 -2.09
CA SER A 55 -20.70 2.48 -0.84
C SER A 55 -19.27 2.20 -0.35
N GLN A 56 -18.86 0.94 -0.32
CA GLN A 56 -17.52 0.54 0.09
C GLN A 56 -16.41 1.09 -0.83
N VAL A 57 -16.64 1.16 -2.14
CA VAL A 57 -15.69 1.78 -3.09
C VAL A 57 -15.59 3.27 -2.82
N LYS A 58 -16.72 3.96 -2.63
CA LYS A 58 -16.73 5.39 -2.29
C LYS A 58 -15.98 5.69 -0.99
N GLN A 59 -16.18 4.87 0.04
CA GLN A 59 -15.45 4.99 1.31
C GLN A 59 -13.94 4.76 1.11
N LEU A 60 -13.54 3.74 0.35
CA LEU A 60 -12.13 3.49 0.06
C LEU A 60 -11.49 4.61 -0.75
N GLN A 61 -12.21 5.20 -1.71
CA GLN A 61 -11.76 6.36 -2.46
C GLN A 61 -11.57 7.59 -1.55
N LEU A 62 -12.50 7.82 -0.61
CA LEU A 62 -12.35 8.88 0.39
C LEU A 62 -11.13 8.66 1.29
N VAL A 63 -10.91 7.42 1.74
CA VAL A 63 -9.72 7.06 2.52
C VAL A 63 -8.44 7.27 1.70
N PHE A 64 -8.44 6.87 0.43
CA PHE A 64 -7.30 7.10 -0.47
C PHE A 64 -6.99 8.59 -0.62
N ILE A 65 -8.01 9.42 -0.87
CA ILE A 65 -7.86 10.88 -0.97
C ILE A 65 -7.37 11.45 0.35
N SER A 66 -7.93 11.03 1.47
CA SER A 66 -7.53 11.50 2.80
C SER A 66 -6.08 11.18 3.12
N ILE A 67 -5.62 9.95 2.82
CA ILE A 67 -4.22 9.54 3.00
C ILE A 67 -3.30 10.35 2.09
N PHE A 68 -3.68 10.54 0.82
CA PHE A 68 -2.87 11.31 -0.12
C PHE A 68 -2.74 12.79 0.30
N THR A 69 -3.84 13.40 0.75
CA THR A 69 -3.83 14.77 1.29
C THR A 69 -3.02 14.86 2.58
N PHE A 70 -3.14 13.87 3.48
CA PHE A 70 -2.32 13.81 4.69
C PHE A 70 -0.83 13.71 4.34
N ILE A 71 -0.44 12.86 3.39
CA ILE A 71 0.95 12.77 2.91
C ILE A 71 1.42 14.11 2.33
N GLY A 72 0.59 14.77 1.51
CA GLY A 72 0.94 16.08 0.94
C GLY A 72 1.17 17.14 2.01
N ILE A 73 0.27 17.22 3.00
CA ILE A 73 0.38 18.15 4.13
C ILE A 73 1.59 17.78 5.00
N SER A 74 1.70 16.52 5.40
CA SER A 74 2.80 16.00 6.20
C SER A 74 4.13 16.22 5.51
N ALA A 75 4.27 16.08 4.19
CA ALA A 75 5.52 16.36 3.48
C ALA A 75 5.93 17.84 3.57
N VAL A 76 4.97 18.77 3.48
CA VAL A 76 5.21 20.21 3.68
C VAL A 76 5.65 20.48 5.11
N PHE A 77 4.91 19.95 6.10
CA PHE A 77 5.28 20.08 7.52
C PHE A 77 6.61 19.41 7.84
N PHE A 78 6.91 18.26 7.25
CA PHE A 78 8.16 17.53 7.46
C PHE A 78 9.34 18.30 6.86
N ARG A 79 9.15 18.98 5.73
CA ARG A 79 10.18 19.87 5.16
C ARG A 79 10.44 21.08 6.06
N THR A 80 9.40 21.69 6.62
CA THR A 80 9.50 22.80 7.56
C THR A 80 10.09 22.35 8.90
N LEU A 81 9.67 21.18 9.39
CA LEU A 81 10.15 20.57 10.63
C LEU A 81 11.57 20.09 10.48
N LEU A 82 12.01 19.45 9.39
CA LEU A 82 13.44 19.10 9.21
C LEU A 82 14.34 20.34 9.24
N GLY A 83 13.85 21.51 8.80
CA GLY A 83 14.56 22.78 9.00
C GLY A 83 14.71 23.18 10.48
N TYR A 84 13.73 22.86 11.32
CA TYR A 84 13.70 23.20 12.76
C TYR A 84 14.29 22.09 13.66
N PHE A 85 13.98 20.82 13.38
CA PHE A 85 14.55 19.61 13.95
C PHE A 85 16.03 19.51 13.63
N GLY A 86 16.49 19.84 12.41
CA GLY A 86 17.91 19.89 12.11
C GLY A 86 18.68 20.90 12.98
N GLN A 87 18.04 22.01 13.36
CA GLN A 87 18.60 22.98 14.31
C GLN A 87 18.56 22.47 15.77
N GLN A 88 17.50 21.78 16.17
CA GLN A 88 17.38 21.23 17.53
C GLN A 88 18.23 19.98 17.75
N THR A 89 18.27 19.03 16.82
CA THR A 89 19.19 17.89 16.89
C THR A 89 20.64 18.36 16.92
N PHE A 90 20.99 19.40 16.15
CA PHE A 90 22.30 20.08 16.26
C PHE A 90 22.58 20.62 17.67
N TYR A 91 21.59 21.22 18.32
CA TYR A 91 21.72 21.71 19.69
C TYR A 91 21.92 20.57 20.71
N TRP A 92 21.12 19.50 20.62
CA TRP A 92 21.23 18.32 21.49
C TRP A 92 22.52 17.52 21.27
N PHE A 93 22.99 17.42 20.02
CA PHE A 93 24.24 16.73 19.70
C PHE A 93 25.47 17.47 20.25
N ASN A 94 25.47 18.81 20.15
CA ASN A 94 26.46 19.64 20.83
C ASN A 94 26.43 19.42 22.34
N LEU A 95 25.24 19.44 22.96
CA LEU A 95 25.08 19.18 24.40
C LEU A 95 25.62 17.80 24.84
N LEU A 96 25.36 16.75 24.07
CA LEU A 96 25.85 15.40 24.35
C LEU A 96 27.38 15.29 24.21
N LEU A 97 27.97 15.87 23.15
CA LEU A 97 29.43 15.90 22.95
C LEU A 97 30.17 16.69 24.03
N ILE A 98 29.57 17.77 24.55
CA ILE A 98 30.10 18.57 25.66
C ILE A 98 30.20 17.75 26.95
N SER A 99 29.23 16.89 27.23
CA SER A 99 29.17 16.11 28.48
C SER A 99 30.25 15.02 28.60
N GLY A 100 30.89 14.64 27.49
CA GLY A 100 31.88 13.56 27.45
C GLY A 100 33.35 14.00 27.41
N THR A 101 33.64 15.30 27.29
CA THR A 101 35.03 15.77 27.11
C THR A 101 35.33 17.01 27.96
N SER A 102 36.45 16.97 28.70
CA SER A 102 37.02 18.12 29.42
C SER A 102 37.69 19.12 28.45
N MET A 103 37.07 19.40 27.31
CA MET A 103 37.60 20.31 26.28
C MET A 103 36.94 21.68 26.38
N SER A 104 37.74 22.72 26.11
CA SER A 104 37.34 24.12 26.23
C SER A 104 36.16 24.47 25.33
N ALA A 105 35.30 25.38 25.82
CA ALA A 105 34.10 25.90 25.14
C ALA A 105 34.32 26.36 23.68
N SER A 106 35.56 26.67 23.28
CA SER A 106 35.94 27.07 21.93
C SER A 106 36.06 25.92 20.91
N ALA A 107 36.26 24.67 21.36
CA ALA A 107 36.34 23.48 20.49
C ALA A 107 34.95 22.86 20.22
N ILE A 108 33.97 23.20 21.05
CA ILE A 108 32.61 22.66 21.07
C ILE A 108 31.72 23.21 19.93
N ALA A 109 32.08 24.33 19.32
CA ALA A 109 31.18 25.05 18.40
C ALA A 109 31.27 24.64 16.91
N LYS A 110 32.17 23.73 16.53
CA LYS A 110 32.33 23.33 15.13
C LYS A 110 32.19 21.81 15.00
N LEU A 111 30.98 21.34 14.73
CA LEU A 111 30.83 20.10 13.98
C LEU A 111 31.63 20.24 12.68
N THR A 112 32.44 19.24 12.37
CA THR A 112 33.13 19.15 11.10
C THR A 112 32.09 19.02 9.99
N SER A 113 32.37 19.51 8.78
CA SER A 113 31.42 19.41 7.65
C SER A 113 30.95 17.98 7.37
N ASP A 114 31.75 16.99 7.77
CA ASP A 114 31.47 15.57 7.58
C ASP A 114 30.45 15.02 8.58
N ASP A 115 30.45 15.51 9.83
CA ASP A 115 29.47 15.12 10.86
C ASP A 115 28.06 15.62 10.50
N ILE A 116 27.98 16.84 9.96
CA ILE A 116 26.72 17.42 9.45
C ILE A 116 26.21 16.62 8.23
N ARG A 117 27.11 16.21 7.33
CA ARG A 117 26.75 15.37 6.18
C ARG A 117 26.24 14.00 6.60
N MET A 118 26.87 13.38 7.60
CA MET A 118 26.46 12.07 8.10
C MET A 118 25.09 12.12 8.78
N LEU A 119 24.82 13.15 9.59
CA LEU A 119 23.51 13.38 10.20
C LEU A 119 22.41 13.56 9.14
N LEU A 120 22.66 14.41 8.14
CA LEU A 120 21.73 14.62 7.03
C LEU A 120 21.49 13.34 6.21
N LEU A 121 22.51 12.50 6.03
CA LEU A 121 22.40 11.21 5.36
C LEU A 121 21.47 10.25 6.12
N VAL A 122 21.64 10.14 7.44
CA VAL A 122 20.80 9.28 8.29
C VAL A 122 19.34 9.74 8.27
N ASP A 123 19.09 11.04 8.40
CA ASP A 123 17.74 11.62 8.30
C ASP A 123 17.12 11.35 6.92
N SER A 124 17.91 11.46 5.85
CA SER A 124 17.46 11.19 4.48
C SER A 124 17.05 9.73 4.28
N ILE A 125 17.83 8.78 4.81
CA ILE A 125 17.54 7.34 4.73
C ILE A 125 16.25 7.01 5.47
N PHE A 126 16.04 7.60 6.65
CA PHE A 126 14.84 7.41 7.44
C PHE A 126 13.57 7.90 6.69
N VAL A 127 13.66 9.06 6.04
CA VAL A 127 12.57 9.58 5.19
C VAL A 127 12.27 8.64 4.02
N VAL A 128 13.30 8.13 3.34
CA VAL A 128 13.12 7.19 2.22
C VAL A 128 12.44 5.90 2.68
N ALA A 129 12.82 5.34 3.84
CA ALA A 129 12.18 4.15 4.39
C ALA A 129 10.68 4.36 4.65
N ILE A 130 10.30 5.50 5.22
CA ILE A 130 8.91 5.87 5.45
C ILE A 130 8.13 5.96 4.13
N LEU A 131 8.71 6.60 3.10
CA LEU A 131 8.09 6.70 1.77
C LEU A 131 7.81 5.34 1.14
N ILE A 132 8.73 4.38 1.29
CA ILE A 132 8.55 3.01 0.78
C ILE A 132 7.33 2.36 1.43
N VAL A 133 7.20 2.45 2.77
CA VAL A 133 6.04 1.90 3.49
C VAL A 133 4.73 2.51 2.98
N PHE A 134 4.72 3.83 2.75
CA PHE A 134 3.54 4.50 2.20
C PHE A 134 3.17 4.03 0.79
N ILE A 135 4.16 3.85 -0.10
CA ILE A 135 3.93 3.32 -1.45
C ILE A 135 3.27 1.94 -1.37
N PHE A 136 3.74 1.06 -0.48
CA PHE A 136 3.13 -0.25 -0.27
C PHE A 136 1.66 -0.16 0.18
N VAL A 137 1.34 0.71 1.13
CA VAL A 137 -0.04 0.91 1.60
C VAL A 137 -0.94 1.41 0.46
N LEU A 138 -0.44 2.33 -0.37
CA LEU A 138 -1.17 2.84 -1.54
C LEU A 138 -1.43 1.73 -2.57
N LEU A 139 -0.43 0.90 -2.88
CA LEU A 139 -0.59 -0.22 -3.81
C LEU A 139 -1.68 -1.19 -3.35
N ILE A 140 -1.69 -1.56 -2.06
CA ILE A 140 -2.71 -2.44 -1.47
C ILE A 140 -4.10 -1.80 -1.55
N LEU A 141 -4.22 -0.50 -1.28
CA LEU A 141 -5.49 0.22 -1.39
C LEU A 141 -6.02 0.24 -2.83
N ILE A 142 -5.16 0.51 -3.81
CA ILE A 142 -5.52 0.52 -5.23
C ILE A 142 -6.02 -0.87 -5.66
N GLU A 143 -5.33 -1.93 -5.24
CA GLU A 143 -5.73 -3.30 -5.57
C GLU A 143 -7.09 -3.67 -4.96
N LYS A 144 -7.33 -3.29 -3.70
CA LYS A 144 -8.64 -3.46 -3.05
C LYS A 144 -9.77 -2.71 -3.77
N ILE A 145 -9.51 -1.48 -4.24
CA ILE A 145 -10.49 -0.70 -5.01
C ILE A 145 -10.80 -1.40 -6.34
N LYS A 146 -9.76 -1.79 -7.09
CA LYS A 146 -9.91 -2.49 -8.37
C LYS A 146 -10.75 -3.77 -8.23
N LEU A 147 -10.47 -4.58 -7.21
CA LEU A 147 -11.20 -5.83 -6.98
C LEU A 147 -12.68 -5.59 -6.64
N LYS A 148 -12.99 -4.55 -5.87
CA LYS A 148 -14.39 -4.18 -5.58
C LYS A 148 -15.10 -3.59 -6.81
N GLN A 149 -14.41 -2.81 -7.63
CA GLN A 149 -14.94 -2.30 -8.89
C GLN A 149 -15.26 -3.44 -9.88
N LEU A 150 -14.39 -4.45 -9.97
CA LEU A 150 -14.64 -5.66 -10.76
C LEU A 150 -15.96 -6.34 -10.34
N LYS A 151 -16.16 -6.52 -9.02
CA LYS A 151 -17.40 -7.11 -8.49
C LYS A 151 -18.64 -6.27 -8.85
N ILE A 152 -18.55 -4.95 -8.82
CA ILE A 152 -19.64 -4.05 -9.22
C ILE A 152 -19.97 -4.25 -10.70
N LEU A 153 -18.96 -4.28 -11.58
CA LEU A 153 -19.18 -4.49 -13.02
C LEU A 153 -19.89 -5.81 -13.32
N ILE A 154 -19.48 -6.89 -12.64
CA ILE A 154 -20.12 -8.21 -12.80
C ILE A 154 -21.56 -8.19 -12.28
N LEU A 155 -21.82 -7.53 -11.14
CA LEU A 155 -23.17 -7.37 -10.59
C LEU A 155 -24.08 -6.56 -11.54
N GLU A 156 -23.58 -5.46 -12.08
CA GLU A 156 -24.31 -4.64 -13.06
C GLU A 156 -24.66 -5.44 -14.32
N ASP A 157 -23.74 -6.28 -14.78
CA ASP A 157 -23.97 -7.16 -15.92
C ASP A 157 -25.02 -8.24 -15.63
N CYS A 158 -24.97 -8.88 -14.46
CA CYS A 158 -25.99 -9.86 -14.04
C CYS A 158 -27.38 -9.23 -13.93
N ILE A 159 -27.49 -8.04 -13.33
CA ILE A 159 -28.75 -7.30 -13.22
C ILE A 159 -29.28 -6.90 -14.60
N LYS A 160 -28.41 -6.49 -15.53
CA LYS A 160 -28.80 -6.17 -16.91
C LYS A 160 -29.36 -7.37 -17.65
N LYS A 161 -28.78 -8.56 -17.48
CA LYS A 161 -29.32 -9.81 -18.05
C LYS A 161 -30.73 -10.10 -17.52
N LEU A 162 -30.91 -10.04 -16.20
CA LEU A 162 -32.20 -10.24 -15.52
C LEU A 162 -33.28 -9.18 -15.86
N ASN A 163 -32.91 -8.05 -16.45
CA ASN A 163 -33.86 -7.03 -16.91
C ASN A 163 -34.24 -7.16 -18.39
N LYS A 164 -33.51 -7.99 -19.14
CA LYS A 164 -33.75 -8.26 -20.57
C LYS A 164 -34.53 -9.56 -20.79
N GLU A 165 -34.48 -10.46 -19.82
CA GLU A 165 -35.42 -11.58 -19.65
C GLU A 165 -36.74 -11.08 -19.05
#